data_AF-A0A8S1FBG5-F1
#
_entry.id   AF-A0A8S1FBG5-F1
#
_cell.length_a   1.000
_cell.length_b   1.000
_cell.length_c   1.000
_cell.angle_alpha   90.00
_cell.angle_beta   90.00
_cell.angle_gamma   90.00
#
_symmetry.space_group_name_H-M   'P 1'
#
loop_
_entity.id
_entity.type
_entity.pdbx_description
1 polymer ?
#
loop_
_entity_poly.entity_id
_entity_poly.type
_entity_poly.pdbx_seq_one_letter_code
_entity_poly.pdbx_strand_id
1 'polypeptide(L)'
;MLRQIVRLAVSQGLKCTNKQSGIFIRLTNKRFNSTDTAQNAVKEKIDKIKVKRAYALGGCLMFIWISTHGILLYRRRSEHRSLNEKLPPIPWEEFDEKYFSKGEVKTIIFQPHFGVANVYLHSAKEQQMKKTVVDWIHTTPDKFSRPPDVRFYYEGSAEELQTEVTNAVQKYKHNVGYEIDQFPSYRELSFVIASSLFVLAAVSMAK
;
A
#
# COMPACT_ATOMS: atom_id res chain seq x y z
N MET A 1 49.87 17.53 -79.80
CA MET A 1 49.24 17.51 -81.13
C MET A 1 47.74 17.43 -80.91
N LEU A 2 46.99 18.53 -80.77
CA LEU A 2 46.65 19.54 -81.78
C LEU A 2 46.08 18.89 -83.06
N ARG A 3 44.75 18.88 -83.13
CA ARG A 3 43.84 19.07 -84.29
C ARG A 3 42.61 18.15 -84.12
N GLN A 4 41.41 18.69 -83.89
CA GLN A 4 40.56 19.36 -84.90
C GLN A 4 40.17 18.37 -86.02
N ILE A 5 38.97 18.28 -86.60
CA ILE A 5 37.73 19.07 -86.61
C ILE A 5 36.84 18.33 -87.64
N VAL A 6 35.54 18.21 -87.35
CA VAL A 6 34.41 18.39 -88.29
C VAL A 6 34.31 17.53 -89.56
N ARG A 7 33.15 16.87 -89.69
CA ARG A 7 32.17 16.98 -90.82
C ARG A 7 30.89 16.27 -90.37
N LEU A 8 29.76 16.98 -90.15
CA LEU A 8 28.77 17.39 -91.17
C LEU A 8 28.29 16.19 -92.00
N ALA A 9 27.02 15.90 -92.24
CA ALA A 9 25.71 16.49 -91.94
C ALA A 9 24.66 15.54 -92.59
N VAL A 10 23.36 15.85 -92.43
CA VAL A 10 22.25 15.40 -93.32
C VAL A 10 21.83 13.92 -93.10
N SER A 11 20.57 13.50 -92.90
CA SER A 11 19.23 14.09 -92.94
C SER A 11 18.23 12.93 -92.74
N GLN A 12 17.03 13.25 -92.23
CA GLN A 12 15.79 12.44 -92.26
C GLN A 12 15.77 11.16 -91.38
N GLY A 13 14.74 10.85 -90.61
CA GLY A 13 13.44 11.46 -90.38
C GLY A 13 12.57 10.49 -89.56
N LEU A 14 11.71 11.06 -88.71
CA LEU A 14 10.37 10.55 -88.35
C LEU A 14 10.23 9.13 -87.75
N LYS A 15 9.91 9.04 -86.45
CA LYS A 15 8.53 8.83 -85.96
C LYS A 15 8.43 8.65 -84.44
N CYS A 16 7.26 9.07 -83.94
CA CYS A 16 6.79 9.06 -82.56
C CYS A 16 6.87 7.68 -81.86
N THR A 17 7.11 7.70 -80.55
CA THR A 17 6.18 7.32 -79.47
C THR A 17 7.01 6.80 -78.29
N ASN A 18 6.77 7.31 -77.07
CA ASN A 18 6.34 6.50 -75.92
C ASN A 18 6.17 7.41 -74.70
N LYS A 19 4.94 7.90 -74.52
CA LYS A 19 4.49 8.57 -73.29
C LYS A 19 3.63 7.57 -72.54
N GLN A 20 4.24 6.62 -71.81
CA GLN A 20 3.54 5.79 -70.82
C GLN A 20 4.54 5.08 -69.88
N SER A 21 5.06 5.81 -68.89
CA SER A 21 5.54 5.16 -67.65
C SER A 21 5.58 6.20 -66.53
N GLY A 22 4.44 6.43 -65.89
CA GLY A 22 4.33 7.36 -64.75
C GLY A 22 3.15 7.12 -63.83
N ILE A 23 2.27 6.17 -64.15
CA ILE A 23 1.03 5.94 -63.40
C ILE A 23 1.14 4.77 -62.41
N PHE A 24 2.09 3.84 -62.60
CA PHE A 24 2.14 2.63 -61.77
C PHE A 24 2.86 2.80 -60.42
N ILE A 25 3.77 3.78 -60.27
CA ILE A 25 4.51 4.01 -59.01
C ILE A 25 3.76 4.93 -58.03
N ARG A 26 2.77 5.70 -58.51
CA ARG A 26 2.03 6.67 -57.67
C ARG A 26 0.88 6.06 -56.87
N LEU A 27 0.38 4.89 -57.26
CA LEU A 27 -0.75 4.23 -56.59
C LEU A 27 -0.32 3.37 -55.39
N THR A 28 0.91 2.87 -55.35
CA THR A 28 1.43 2.08 -54.23
C THR A 28 1.89 2.94 -53.06
N ASN A 29 2.51 4.09 -53.33
CA ASN A 29 2.98 5.03 -52.29
C ASN A 29 1.81 5.74 -51.56
N LYS A 30 0.73 6.04 -52.28
CA LYS A 30 -0.47 6.65 -51.68
C LYS A 30 -1.20 5.67 -50.75
N ARG A 31 -1.19 4.37 -51.07
CA ARG A 31 -1.79 3.30 -50.25
C ARG A 31 -0.98 3.05 -48.98
N PHE A 32 0.35 2.98 -49.08
CA PHE A 32 1.25 2.75 -47.95
C PHE A 32 1.23 3.91 -46.92
N ASN A 33 1.31 5.16 -47.39
CA ASN A 33 1.19 6.33 -46.52
C ASN A 33 -0.20 6.46 -45.88
N SER A 34 -1.26 6.05 -46.58
CA SER A 34 -2.62 6.05 -46.02
C SER A 34 -2.84 4.98 -44.96
N THR A 35 -2.20 3.80 -45.10
CA THR A 35 -2.22 2.76 -44.05
C THR A 35 -1.39 3.15 -42.84
N ASP A 36 -0.22 3.78 -43.02
CA ASP A 36 0.60 4.25 -41.90
C ASP A 36 -0.07 5.40 -41.16
N THR A 37 -0.68 6.36 -41.86
CA THR A 37 -1.45 7.44 -41.22
C THR A 37 -2.71 6.91 -40.53
N ALA A 38 -3.42 5.94 -41.09
CA ALA A 38 -4.56 5.30 -40.43
C ALA A 38 -4.14 4.48 -39.20
N GLN A 39 -3.06 3.71 -39.28
CA GLN A 39 -2.53 2.96 -38.14
C GLN A 39 -1.99 3.88 -37.05
N ASN A 40 -1.31 4.97 -37.41
CA ASN A 40 -0.81 5.97 -36.46
C ASN A 40 -1.97 6.73 -35.78
N ALA A 41 -3.04 7.07 -36.52
CA ALA A 41 -4.24 7.68 -35.94
C ALA A 41 -5.00 6.72 -35.00
N VAL A 42 -5.01 5.42 -35.29
CA VAL A 42 -5.58 4.40 -34.39
C VAL A 42 -4.71 4.23 -33.14
N LYS A 43 -3.38 4.18 -33.27
CA LYS A 43 -2.44 4.13 -32.14
C LYS A 43 -2.59 5.36 -31.24
N GLU A 44 -2.67 6.56 -31.82
CA GLU A 44 -2.87 7.81 -31.08
C GLU A 44 -4.20 7.82 -30.31
N LYS A 45 -5.28 7.32 -30.91
CA LYS A 45 -6.58 7.16 -30.23
C LYS A 45 -6.50 6.16 -29.08
N ILE A 46 -5.84 5.02 -29.29
CA ILE A 46 -5.62 4.00 -28.26
C ILE A 46 -4.79 4.58 -27.10
N ASP A 47 -3.73 5.32 -27.39
CA ASP A 47 -2.86 5.89 -26.36
C ASP A 47 -3.55 7.01 -25.58
N LYS A 48 -4.37 7.85 -26.25
CA LYS A 48 -5.25 8.82 -25.56
C LYS A 48 -6.25 8.12 -24.62
N ILE A 49 -6.81 6.98 -25.01
CA ILE A 49 -7.69 6.18 -24.15
C ILE A 49 -6.92 5.58 -22.97
N LYS A 50 -5.72 5.02 -23.19
CA LYS A 50 -4.86 4.51 -22.11
C LYS A 50 -4.48 5.58 -21.11
N VAL A 51 -4.13 6.78 -21.56
CA VAL A 51 -3.79 7.92 -20.70
C VAL A 51 -5.00 8.34 -19.86
N LYS A 52 -6.18 8.50 -20.48
CA LYS A 52 -7.42 8.80 -19.73
C LYS A 52 -7.76 7.71 -18.72
N ARG A 53 -7.57 6.44 -19.07
CA ARG A 53 -7.74 5.29 -18.15
C ARG A 53 -6.72 5.32 -17.01
N ALA A 54 -5.47 5.67 -17.27
CA ALA A 54 -4.44 5.80 -16.24
C ALA A 54 -4.76 6.94 -15.26
N TYR A 55 -5.25 8.08 -15.75
CA TYR A 55 -5.71 9.18 -14.89
C TYR A 55 -6.94 8.78 -14.04
N ALA A 56 -7.92 8.09 -14.63
CA ALA A 56 -9.07 7.59 -13.89
C ALA A 56 -8.67 6.53 -12.85
N LEU A 57 -7.74 5.64 -13.19
CA LEU A 57 -7.20 4.62 -12.28
C LEU A 57 -6.41 5.26 -11.13
N GLY A 58 -5.53 6.22 -11.43
CA GLY A 58 -4.77 6.95 -10.43
C GLY A 58 -5.68 7.71 -9.46
N GLY A 59 -6.72 8.36 -9.98
CA GLY A 59 -7.74 9.02 -9.15
C GLY A 59 -8.48 8.03 -8.25
N CYS A 60 -8.96 6.91 -8.81
CA CYS A 60 -9.67 5.87 -8.05
C CYS A 60 -8.80 5.28 -6.93
N LEU A 61 -7.53 4.96 -7.21
CA LEU A 61 -6.59 4.44 -6.22
C LEU A 61 -6.31 5.45 -5.11
N MET A 62 -6.13 6.74 -5.45
CA MET A 62 -5.92 7.78 -4.45
C MET A 62 -7.15 7.96 -3.54
N PHE A 63 -8.36 7.94 -4.10
CA PHE A 63 -9.60 8.01 -3.31
C PHE A 63 -9.74 6.82 -2.37
N ILE A 64 -9.49 5.60 -2.86
CA ILE A 64 -9.57 4.39 -2.04
C ILE A 64 -8.48 4.37 -0.96
N TRP A 65 -7.28 4.82 -1.29
CA TRP A 65 -6.19 4.97 -0.32
C TRP A 65 -6.61 5.92 0.81
N ILE A 66 -7.04 7.14 0.47
CA ILE A 66 -7.45 8.15 1.46
C ILE A 66 -8.68 7.68 2.24
N SER A 67 -9.69 7.11 1.59
CA SER A 67 -10.89 6.62 2.27
C SER A 67 -10.57 5.49 3.23
N THR A 68 -9.71 4.54 2.82
CA THR A 68 -9.32 3.41 3.67
C THR A 68 -8.55 3.89 4.89
N HIS A 69 -7.56 4.77 4.70
CA HIS A 69 -6.81 5.35 5.82
C HIS A 69 -7.73 6.17 6.74
N GLY A 70 -8.63 6.97 6.17
CA GLY A 70 -9.60 7.75 6.92
C GLY A 70 -10.54 6.88 7.77
N ILE A 71 -11.08 5.80 7.19
CA ILE A 71 -11.98 4.86 7.89
C ILE A 71 -11.24 4.15 9.02
N LEU A 72 -10.01 3.68 8.77
CA LEU A 72 -9.20 2.99 9.79
C LEU A 72 -8.82 3.92 10.95
N LEU A 73 -8.40 5.16 10.65
CA LEU A 73 -8.14 6.18 11.66
C LEU A 73 -9.39 6.54 12.46
N TYR A 74 -10.53 6.69 11.79
CA TYR A 74 -11.80 7.00 12.44
C TYR A 74 -12.22 5.88 13.39
N ARG A 75 -12.17 4.63 12.92
CA ARG A 75 -12.47 3.45 13.75
C ARG A 75 -11.58 3.41 14.99
N ARG A 76 -10.26 3.56 14.81
CA ARG A 76 -9.28 3.54 15.90
C ARG A 76 -9.53 4.66 16.92
N ARG A 77 -9.85 5.88 16.46
CA ARG A 77 -10.20 7.01 17.33
C ARG A 77 -11.52 6.81 18.06
N SER A 78 -12.52 6.21 17.40
CA SER A 78 -13.81 5.88 18.00
C SER A 78 -13.66 4.82 19.09
N GLU A 79 -12.88 3.76 18.83
CA GLU A 79 -12.55 2.73 19.82
C GLU A 79 -11.82 3.33 21.02
N HIS A 80 -10.83 4.18 20.79
CA HIS A 80 -10.11 4.88 21.86
C HIS A 80 -11.05 5.75 22.73
N ARG A 81 -11.97 6.50 22.12
CA ARG A 81 -12.96 7.31 22.87
C ARG A 81 -13.90 6.43 23.70
N SER A 82 -14.44 5.39 23.10
CA SER A 82 -15.32 4.42 23.77
C SER A 82 -14.61 3.74 24.95
N LEU A 83 -13.34 3.39 24.78
CA LEU A 83 -12.52 2.80 25.84
C LEU A 83 -12.21 3.82 26.95
N ASN A 84 -11.94 5.09 26.62
CA ASN A 84 -11.72 6.12 27.64
C ASN A 84 -12.95 6.37 28.51
N GLU A 85 -14.16 6.26 27.94
CA GLU A 85 -15.41 6.38 28.67
C GLU A 85 -15.66 5.20 29.60
N LYS A 86 -15.27 3.98 29.20
CA LYS A 86 -15.48 2.75 29.99
C LYS A 86 -14.37 2.47 31.02
N LEU A 87 -13.12 2.74 30.63
CA LEU A 87 -11.89 2.42 31.35
C LEU A 87 -10.93 3.60 31.18
N PRO A 88 -11.06 4.63 32.05
CA PRO A 88 -10.17 5.78 32.00
C PRO A 88 -8.73 5.35 32.31
N PRO A 89 -7.73 5.86 31.57
CA PRO A 89 -6.34 5.50 31.81
C PRO A 89 -5.86 6.09 33.14
N ILE A 90 -5.16 5.28 33.93
CA ILE A 90 -4.49 5.68 35.18
C ILE A 90 -3.04 6.13 34.91
N PRO A 91 -2.39 6.89 35.79
CA PRO A 91 -0.97 7.19 35.64
C PRO A 91 -0.11 5.93 35.79
N TRP A 92 1.07 5.93 35.17
CA TRP A 92 2.01 4.81 35.17
C TRP A 92 2.43 4.39 36.60
N GLU A 93 2.63 5.36 37.48
CA GLU A 93 3.08 5.12 38.86
C GLU A 93 2.03 4.34 39.66
N GLU A 94 0.76 4.70 39.52
CA GLU A 94 -0.35 3.97 40.15
C GLU A 94 -0.47 2.56 39.56
N PHE A 95 -0.23 2.42 38.25
CA PHE A 95 -0.25 1.13 37.58
C PHE A 95 0.88 0.19 38.07
N ASP A 96 2.11 0.70 38.19
CA ASP A 96 3.26 -0.08 38.66
C ASP A 96 3.01 -0.63 40.07
N GLU A 97 2.59 0.24 40.99
CA GLU A 97 2.36 -0.15 42.38
C GLU A 97 1.18 -1.13 42.50
N LYS A 98 0.07 -0.90 41.78
CA LYS A 98 -1.17 -1.64 42.01
C LYS A 98 -1.25 -2.99 41.32
N TYR A 99 -0.65 -3.11 40.14
CA TYR A 99 -0.78 -4.30 39.28
C TYR A 99 0.58 -4.94 38.94
N PHE A 100 1.56 -4.11 38.57
CA PHE A 100 2.85 -4.63 38.11
C PHE A 100 3.65 -5.25 39.26
N SER A 101 3.68 -4.60 40.42
CA SER A 101 4.34 -5.10 41.64
C SER A 101 3.78 -6.43 42.15
N LYS A 102 2.50 -6.70 41.85
CA LYS A 102 1.79 -7.94 42.22
C LYS A 102 1.99 -9.08 41.23
N GLY A 103 2.60 -8.81 40.07
CA GLY A 103 2.79 -9.80 39.01
C GLY A 103 1.49 -10.24 38.34
N GLU A 104 0.44 -9.42 38.39
CA GLU A 104 -0.86 -9.73 37.77
C GLU A 104 -0.86 -9.49 36.25
N VAL A 105 0.15 -8.80 35.74
CA VAL A 105 0.24 -8.34 34.35
C VAL A 105 0.75 -9.43 33.42
N LYS A 106 -0.01 -9.74 32.37
CA LYS A 106 0.36 -10.72 31.33
C LYS A 106 0.96 -10.04 30.10
N THR A 107 0.29 -9.03 29.57
CA THR A 107 0.72 -8.34 28.34
C THR A 107 0.36 -6.86 28.40
N ILE A 108 1.29 -6.02 27.98
CA ILE A 108 1.12 -4.58 27.79
C ILE A 108 1.22 -4.28 26.30
N ILE A 109 0.20 -3.63 25.75
CA ILE A 109 0.17 -3.16 24.36
C ILE A 109 0.18 -1.64 24.39
N PHE A 110 1.30 -1.02 24.03
CA PHE A 110 1.43 0.42 23.97
C PHE A 110 0.93 0.97 22.64
N GLN A 111 0.13 2.04 22.67
CA GLN A 111 -0.36 2.76 21.50
C GLN A 111 0.27 4.16 21.48
N PRO A 112 1.40 4.35 20.77
CA PRO A 112 2.13 5.62 20.78
C PRO A 112 1.27 6.81 20.32
N HIS A 113 0.37 6.58 19.36
CA HIS A 113 -0.51 7.60 18.78
C HIS A 113 -1.49 8.23 19.79
N PHE A 114 -1.74 7.55 20.91
CA PHE A 114 -2.62 8.04 21.97
C PHE A 114 -1.90 8.26 23.30
N GLY A 115 -0.61 7.88 23.42
CA GLY A 115 0.12 7.90 24.69
C GLY A 115 -0.50 6.97 25.74
N VAL A 116 -1.22 5.93 25.32
CA VAL A 116 -1.93 5.02 26.22
C VAL A 116 -1.45 3.60 26.01
N ALA A 117 -1.25 2.88 27.11
CA ALA A 117 -1.01 1.46 27.12
C ALA A 117 -2.26 0.70 27.56
N ASN A 118 -2.58 -0.35 26.82
CA ASN A 118 -3.64 -1.30 27.13
C ASN A 118 -3.02 -2.51 27.82
N VAL A 119 -3.53 -2.88 28.98
CA VAL A 119 -2.97 -3.94 29.82
C VAL A 119 -3.96 -5.08 29.97
N TYR A 120 -3.44 -6.28 29.79
CA TYR A 120 -4.15 -7.54 29.99
C TYR A 120 -3.58 -8.24 31.21
N LEU A 121 -4.46 -8.56 32.16
CA LEU A 121 -4.10 -9.27 33.37
C LEU A 121 -4.23 -10.78 33.16
N HIS A 122 -3.51 -11.57 33.95
CA HIS A 122 -3.72 -13.01 34.00
C HIS A 122 -5.16 -13.32 34.44
N SER A 123 -5.85 -14.17 33.69
CA SER A 123 -7.16 -14.66 34.11
C SER A 123 -7.01 -15.49 35.40
N ALA A 124 -7.99 -15.44 36.31
CA ALA A 124 -8.01 -16.26 37.53
C ALA A 124 -7.84 -17.77 37.23
N LYS A 125 -8.30 -18.23 36.06
CA LYS A 125 -8.12 -19.61 35.58
C LYS A 125 -6.71 -19.88 35.04
N GLU A 126 -6.06 -18.88 34.44
CA GLU A 126 -4.69 -18.96 33.93
C GLU A 126 -3.65 -18.94 35.06
N GLN A 127 -3.91 -18.19 36.14
CA GLN A 127 -3.04 -18.18 37.33
C GLN A 127 -2.97 -19.56 38.02
N GLN A 128 -4.03 -20.37 37.91
CA GLN A 128 -4.09 -21.73 38.46
C GLN A 128 -3.48 -22.79 37.54
N MET A 129 -3.31 -22.50 36.24
CA MET A 129 -2.75 -23.43 35.28
C MET A 129 -1.23 -23.29 35.20
N LYS A 130 -0.49 -24.41 35.23
CA LYS A 130 0.96 -24.41 35.03
C LYS A 130 1.29 -23.80 33.66
N LYS A 131 2.26 -22.88 33.62
CA LYS A 131 2.70 -22.10 32.43
C LYS A 131 2.80 -22.96 31.15
N THR A 132 3.34 -24.17 31.26
CA THR A 132 3.53 -25.12 30.13
C THR A 132 2.24 -25.57 29.45
N VAL A 133 1.12 -25.62 30.18
CA VAL A 133 -0.18 -26.06 29.65
C VAL A 133 -0.91 -24.86 29.00
N VAL A 134 -0.74 -23.66 29.56
CA VAL A 134 -1.28 -22.41 28.99
C VAL A 134 -0.62 -22.11 27.64
N ASP A 135 0.70 -22.24 27.55
CA ASP A 135 1.47 -21.97 26.33
C ASP A 135 1.12 -22.95 25.19
N TRP A 136 0.75 -24.19 25.53
CA TRP A 136 0.36 -25.21 24.54
C TRP A 136 -1.07 -25.02 24.00
N ILE A 137 -2.00 -24.50 24.80
CA ILE A 137 -3.42 -24.34 24.43
C ILE A 137 -3.69 -22.99 23.76
N HIS A 138 -2.91 -21.94 24.07
CA HIS A 138 -3.12 -20.57 23.58
C HIS A 138 -2.21 -20.18 22.41
N THR A 139 -1.93 -21.10 21.48
CA THR A 139 -1.28 -20.76 20.19
C THR A 139 -2.16 -19.84 19.31
N THR A 140 -3.40 -19.56 19.72
CA THR A 140 -4.26 -18.53 19.12
C THR A 140 -4.27 -17.29 20.02
N PRO A 141 -3.95 -16.08 19.52
CA PRO A 141 -3.87 -14.89 20.35
C PRO A 141 -5.28 -14.45 20.77
N ASP A 142 -5.70 -14.84 21.97
CA ASP A 142 -6.92 -14.38 22.65
C ASP A 142 -6.91 -12.85 22.93
N LYS A 143 -5.77 -12.20 22.66
CA LYS A 143 -5.46 -10.79 22.91
C LYS A 143 -6.35 -9.79 22.16
N PHE A 144 -7.08 -10.22 21.12
CA PHE A 144 -7.86 -9.31 20.26
C PHE A 144 -9.38 -9.47 20.37
N SER A 145 -9.86 -10.48 21.07
CA SER A 145 -11.28 -10.70 21.31
C SER A 145 -11.75 -10.07 22.61
N ARG A 146 -10.84 -9.93 23.58
CA ARG A 146 -11.10 -9.40 24.91
C ARG A 146 -10.74 -7.90 24.98
N PRO A 147 -11.58 -7.03 25.58
CA PRO A 147 -11.18 -5.67 25.90
C PRO A 147 -10.02 -5.66 26.92
N PRO A 148 -9.19 -4.61 26.97
CA PRO A 148 -8.17 -4.49 28.00
C PRO A 148 -8.79 -4.43 29.39
N ASP A 149 -8.05 -4.93 30.39
CA ASP A 149 -8.50 -4.95 31.78
C ASP A 149 -8.19 -3.62 32.48
N VAL A 150 -6.99 -3.11 32.22
CA VAL A 150 -6.48 -1.86 32.80
C VAL A 150 -5.82 -1.06 31.67
N ARG A 151 -5.84 0.26 31.80
CA ARG A 151 -5.19 1.16 30.85
C ARG A 151 -4.38 2.18 31.62
N PHE A 152 -3.20 2.52 31.15
CA PHE A 152 -2.41 3.59 31.75
C PHE A 152 -1.95 4.60 30.71
N TYR A 153 -1.80 5.84 31.15
CA TYR A 153 -1.26 6.93 30.35
C TYR A 153 0.26 7.02 30.57
N TYR A 154 0.99 7.32 29.50
CA TYR A 154 2.43 7.51 29.54
C TYR A 154 2.83 8.66 28.62
N GLU A 155 3.52 9.66 29.18
CA GLU A 155 3.94 10.89 28.49
C GLU A 155 5.31 10.80 27.79
N GLY A 156 5.83 9.59 27.58
CA GLY A 156 7.14 9.37 26.95
C GLY A 156 7.10 8.65 25.60
N SER A 157 8.28 8.42 25.04
CA SER A 157 8.44 7.66 23.81
C SER A 157 8.20 6.16 24.03
N ALA A 158 7.91 5.41 22.94
CA ALA A 158 7.71 3.96 23.03
C ALA A 158 8.97 3.21 23.50
N GLU A 159 10.15 3.78 23.25
CA GLU A 159 11.45 3.26 23.65
C GLU A 159 11.72 3.49 25.15
N GLU A 160 11.34 4.67 25.66
CA GLU A 160 11.40 4.98 27.08
C GLU A 160 10.49 4.03 27.88
N LEU A 161 9.23 3.85 27.44
CA LEU A 161 8.31 2.92 28.09
C LEU A 161 8.84 1.49 28.05
N GLN A 162 9.41 1.05 26.93
CA GLN A 162 9.99 -0.28 26.84
C GLN A 162 11.13 -0.48 27.85
N THR A 163 11.94 0.55 28.05
CA THR A 163 13.03 0.55 29.02
C THR A 163 12.49 0.49 30.45
N GLU A 164 11.46 1.29 30.77
CA GLU A 164 10.80 1.26 32.08
C GLU A 164 10.14 -0.08 32.38
N VAL A 165 9.41 -0.65 31.42
CA VAL A 165 8.82 -1.99 31.54
C VAL A 165 9.91 -3.05 31.73
N THR A 166 11.02 -2.96 31.01
CA THR A 166 12.15 -3.90 31.15
C THR A 166 12.79 -3.78 32.54
N ASN A 167 12.97 -2.56 33.04
CA ASN A 167 13.48 -2.30 34.39
C ASN A 167 12.53 -2.86 35.46
N ALA A 168 11.22 -2.66 35.30
CA ALA A 168 10.21 -3.19 36.20
C ALA A 168 10.17 -4.73 36.16
N VAL A 169 10.25 -5.34 34.96
CA VAL A 169 10.39 -6.81 34.78
C VAL A 169 11.60 -7.34 35.54
N GLN A 170 12.75 -6.67 35.46
CA GLN A 170 13.96 -7.06 36.18
C GLN A 170 13.81 -6.87 37.71
N LYS A 171 13.20 -5.76 38.14
CA LYS A 171 12.97 -5.42 39.55
C LYS A 171 12.07 -6.44 40.25
N TYR A 172 10.94 -6.78 39.63
CA TYR A 172 9.93 -7.66 40.23
C TYR A 172 10.03 -9.13 39.78
N LYS A 173 10.90 -9.44 38.81
CA LYS A 173 11.13 -10.78 38.25
C LYS A 173 9.87 -11.42 37.64
N HIS A 174 9.03 -10.62 37.01
CA HIS A 174 7.81 -11.07 36.33
C HIS A 174 8.01 -11.13 34.81
N ASN A 175 7.51 -12.18 34.16
CA ASN A 175 7.54 -12.27 32.70
C ASN A 175 6.33 -11.56 32.12
N VAL A 176 6.54 -10.36 31.59
CA VAL A 176 5.50 -9.55 30.96
C VAL A 176 5.77 -9.45 29.46
N GLY A 177 4.75 -9.72 28.64
CA GLY A 177 4.82 -9.45 27.20
C GLY A 177 4.65 -7.95 26.93
N TYR A 178 5.52 -7.36 26.11
CA TYR A 178 5.40 -5.97 25.68
C TYR A 178 5.31 -5.90 24.16
N GLU A 179 4.28 -5.22 23.66
CA GLU A 179 4.03 -5.03 22.23
C GLU A 179 3.72 -3.56 21.94
N ILE A 180 4.17 -3.06 20.78
CA ILE A 180 3.89 -1.70 20.33
C ILE A 180 2.89 -1.79 19.16
N ASP A 181 1.70 -1.21 19.33
CA ASP A 181 0.67 -1.10 18.30
C ASP A 181 0.81 0.24 17.55
N GLN A 182 1.73 0.23 16.58
CA GLN A 182 1.91 1.34 15.66
C GLN A 182 0.88 1.30 14.53
N PHE A 183 0.31 2.46 14.19
CA PHE A 183 -0.47 2.63 12.97
C PHE A 183 0.44 2.84 11.75
N PRO A 184 0.16 2.19 10.60
CA PRO A 184 -0.81 1.12 10.41
C PRO A 184 -0.27 -0.21 10.97
N SER A 185 -1.10 -0.93 11.72
CA SER A 185 -0.79 -2.28 12.18
C SER A 185 -0.72 -3.26 11.01
N TYR A 186 -0.08 -4.43 11.18
CA TYR A 186 0.01 -5.44 10.12
C TYR A 186 -1.35 -5.85 9.51
N ARG A 187 -2.42 -5.83 10.29
CA ARG A 187 -3.79 -6.14 9.83
C ARG A 187 -4.41 -5.00 9.03
N GLU A 188 -4.15 -3.77 9.44
CA GLU A 188 -4.58 -2.58 8.70
C GLU A 188 -3.80 -2.47 7.38
N LEU A 189 -2.50 -2.73 7.42
CA LEU A 189 -1.65 -2.77 6.24
C LEU A 189 -2.08 -3.86 5.26
N SER A 190 -2.37 -5.08 5.73
CA SER A 190 -2.85 -6.16 4.86
C SER A 190 -4.21 -5.82 4.23
N PHE A 191 -5.10 -5.15 4.97
CA PHE A 191 -6.37 -4.64 4.42
C PHE A 191 -6.15 -3.59 3.33
N VAL A 192 -5.23 -2.64 3.56
CA VAL A 192 -4.86 -1.61 2.57
C VAL A 192 -4.26 -2.26 1.30
N ILE A 193 -3.39 -3.25 1.45
CA ILE A 193 -2.78 -3.95 0.31
C ILE A 193 -3.84 -4.77 -0.45
N ALA A 194 -4.68 -5.54 0.26
CA ALA A 194 -5.70 -6.37 -0.35
C ALA A 194 -6.74 -5.55 -1.12
N SER A 195 -7.20 -4.43 -0.53
CA SER A 195 -8.13 -3.51 -1.20
C SER A 195 -7.49 -2.87 -2.45
N SER A 196 -6.21 -2.48 -2.37
CA SER A 196 -5.47 -1.94 -3.53
C SER A 196 -5.33 -2.96 -4.66
N LEU A 197 -4.97 -4.20 -4.34
CA LEU A 197 -4.86 -5.29 -5.32
C LEU A 197 -6.20 -5.64 -5.96
N PHE A 198 -7.28 -5.65 -5.17
CA PHE A 198 -8.63 -5.91 -5.68
C PHE A 198 -9.05 -4.88 -6.73
N VAL A 199 -8.75 -3.60 -6.51
CA VAL A 199 -9.05 -2.53 -7.47
C VAL A 199 -8.25 -2.69 -8.75
N LEU A 200 -6.96 -3.00 -8.64
CA LEU A 200 -6.12 -3.28 -9.81
C LEU A 200 -6.66 -4.47 -10.62
N ALA A 201 -7.06 -5.55 -9.93
CA ALA A 201 -7.67 -6.71 -10.54
C ALA A 201 -8.99 -6.34 -11.24
N ALA A 202 -9.90 -5.64 -10.54
CA ALA A 202 -11.18 -5.23 -11.08
C ALA A 202 -11.04 -4.37 -12.35
N VAL A 203 -10.10 -3.42 -12.36
CA VAL A 203 -9.84 -2.58 -13.54
C VAL A 203 -9.17 -3.38 -14.66
N SER A 204 -8.29 -4.34 -14.33
CA SER A 204 -7.68 -5.22 -15.34
C SER A 204 -8.70 -6.14 -16.02
N MET A 205 -9.75 -6.54 -15.28
CA MET A 205 -10.83 -7.41 -15.74
C MET A 205 -11.98 -6.66 -16.41
N ALA A 206 -12.15 -5.36 -16.17
CA ALA A 206 -13.17 -4.50 -16.80
C ALA A 206 -12.86 -4.18 -18.28
N LYS A 207 -12.37 -5.18 -19.02
CA LYS A 207 -11.89 -5.12 -20.38
C LYS A 207 -13.02 -5.23 -21.39
#